data_AF-A0A0K1JH90-F1
#
_entry.id   AF-A0A0K1JH90-F1
#
_cell.length_a   1.000
_cell.length_b   1.000
_cell.length_c   1.000
_cell.angle_alpha   90.00
_cell.angle_beta   90.00
_cell.angle_gamma   90.00
#
_symmetry.space_group_name_H-M   'P 1'
#
loop_
_entity.id
_entity.type
_entity.pdbx_description
1 polymer ?
#
loop_
_entity_poly.entity_id
_entity_poly.type
_entity_poly.pdbx_seq_one_letter_code
_entity_poly.pdbx_strand_id
1 'polypeptide(L)'
;MAYRSPVPDDVAVELKRAVQRWHQLPLDRALAHATVLRALVQELADAVATADGRPAEVVPDLGPRALPDQLTVMAYDVCQLDLQGDLSLARRLVDVRRSLD
;
A
#
# COMPACT_ATOMS: atom_id res chain seq x y z
N MET A 1 -19.05 -5.02 -21.08
CA MET A 1 -17.61 -4.77 -20.89
C MET A 1 -17.15 -5.58 -19.69
N ALA A 2 -16.13 -6.42 -19.83
CA ALA A 2 -15.52 -7.07 -18.66
C ALA A 2 -14.70 -6.00 -17.92
N TYR A 3 -15.09 -5.65 -16.70
CA TYR A 3 -14.29 -4.80 -15.84
C TYR A 3 -13.08 -5.62 -15.38
N ARG A 4 -11.94 -5.45 -16.04
CA ARG A 4 -10.68 -6.04 -15.57
C ARG A 4 -10.17 -5.16 -14.44
N SER A 5 -9.80 -5.78 -13.32
CA SER A 5 -9.10 -5.07 -12.25
C SER A 5 -7.87 -4.36 -12.83
N PRO A 6 -7.60 -3.09 -12.45
CA PRO A 6 -6.38 -2.42 -12.85
C PRO A 6 -5.14 -2.99 -12.14
N VAL A 7 -5.33 -3.72 -11.04
CA VAL A 7 -4.24 -4.29 -10.26
C VAL A 7 -3.78 -5.60 -10.89
N PRO A 8 -2.50 -5.71 -11.32
CA PRO A 8 -1.93 -6.96 -11.82
C PRO A 8 -1.91 -8.07 -10.76
N ASP A 9 -1.90 -9.32 -11.19
CA ASP A 9 -2.08 -10.48 -10.31
C ASP A 9 -1.02 -10.59 -9.21
N ASP A 10 0.24 -10.26 -9.51
CA ASP A 10 1.35 -10.30 -8.56
C ASP A 10 1.19 -9.25 -7.45
N VAL A 11 0.82 -8.02 -7.80
CA VAL A 11 0.49 -6.95 -6.85
C VAL A 11 -0.73 -7.35 -6.02
N ALA A 12 -1.78 -7.86 -6.64
CA ALA A 12 -3.01 -8.27 -5.95
C ALA A 12 -2.74 -9.38 -4.92
N VAL A 13 -1.92 -10.38 -5.29
CA VAL A 13 -1.55 -11.48 -4.39
C VAL A 13 -0.74 -10.98 -3.21
N GLU A 14 0.31 -10.18 -3.42
CA GLU A 14 1.16 -9.72 -2.33
C GLU A 14 0.45 -8.67 -1.45
N LEU A 15 -0.40 -7.81 -2.01
CA LEU A 15 -1.23 -6.89 -1.25
C LEU A 15 -2.17 -7.65 -0.31
N LYS A 16 -2.89 -8.65 -0.84
CA LYS A 16 -3.76 -9.51 -0.03
C LYS A 16 -3.00 -10.19 1.10
N ARG A 17 -1.81 -10.73 0.82
CA ARG A 17 -0.99 -11.39 1.84
C ARG A 17 -0.50 -10.42 2.91
N ALA A 18 -0.07 -9.22 2.54
CA ALA A 18 0.37 -8.19 3.48
C ALA A 18 -0.79 -7.72 4.39
N VAL A 19 -1.97 -7.44 3.81
CA VAL A 19 -3.17 -7.05 4.56
C VAL A 19 -3.63 -8.17 5.51
N GLN A 20 -3.67 -9.41 5.03
CA GLN A 20 -4.02 -10.56 5.87
C GLN A 20 -3.03 -10.73 7.03
N ARG A 21 -1.73 -10.59 6.77
CA ARG A 21 -0.70 -10.70 7.79
C ARG A 21 -0.84 -9.61 8.85
N TRP A 22 -1.13 -8.38 8.44
CA TRP A 22 -1.39 -7.25 9.34
C TRP A 22 -2.55 -7.54 10.29
N HIS A 23 -3.68 -8.03 9.78
CA HIS A 23 -4.85 -8.37 10.62
C HIS A 23 -4.61 -9.50 11.61
N GLN A 24 -3.58 -10.33 11.39
CA GLN A 24 -3.20 -11.41 12.29
C GLN A 24 -2.17 -10.98 13.35
N LEU A 25 -1.66 -9.74 13.28
CA LEU A 25 -0.70 -9.26 14.26
C LEU A 25 -1.34 -8.93 15.61
N PRO A 26 -0.67 -9.28 16.72
CA PRO A 26 -0.94 -8.65 18.02
C PRO A 26 -0.84 -7.12 17.91
N LEU A 27 -1.67 -6.40 18.67
CA LEU A 27 -1.79 -4.95 18.58
C LEU A 27 -0.46 -4.22 18.85
N ASP A 28 0.32 -4.69 19.82
CA ASP A 28 1.65 -4.15 20.15
C ASP A 28 2.62 -4.23 18.96
N ARG A 29 2.62 -5.36 18.22
CA ARG A 29 3.40 -5.50 17.00
C ARG A 29 2.87 -4.61 15.89
N ALA A 30 1.56 -4.57 15.68
CA ALA A 30 0.96 -3.68 14.68
C ALA A 30 1.35 -2.21 14.92
N LEU A 31 1.36 -1.76 16.18
CA LEU A 31 1.81 -0.42 16.56
C LEU A 31 3.31 -0.22 16.26
N ALA A 32 4.16 -1.21 16.53
CA ALA A 32 5.59 -1.13 16.23
C ALA A 32 5.89 -0.99 14.72
N HIS A 33 5.06 -1.57 13.85
CA HIS A 33 5.22 -1.51 12.39
C HIS A 33 4.42 -0.39 11.72
N ALA A 34 3.53 0.30 12.44
CA ALA A 34 2.65 1.32 11.89
C ALA A 34 3.38 2.47 11.20
N THR A 35 4.52 2.91 11.76
CA THR A 35 5.33 4.00 11.17
C THR A 35 5.89 3.62 9.81
N VAL A 36 6.39 2.39 9.66
CA VAL A 36 6.95 1.89 8.40
C VAL A 36 5.87 1.78 7.33
N LEU A 37 4.70 1.24 7.71
CA LEU A 37 3.58 1.11 6.79
C LEU A 37 3.02 2.48 6.38
N ARG A 38 2.97 3.44 7.30
CA ARG A 38 2.56 4.83 7.02
C ARG A 38 3.53 5.52 6.06
N ALA A 39 4.83 5.32 6.23
CA ALA A 39 5.84 5.86 5.32
C ALA A 39 5.64 5.33 3.90
N LEU A 40 5.43 4.01 3.74
CA LEU A 40 5.09 3.43 2.44
C LEU A 40 3.83 4.07 1.84
N VAL A 41 2.75 4.18 2.62
CA VAL A 41 1.49 4.79 2.16
C VAL A 41 1.73 6.23 1.68
N GLN A 42 2.50 7.03 2.42
CA GLN A 42 2.83 8.39 2.01
C GLN A 42 3.67 8.41 0.73
N GLU A 43 4.68 7.57 0.61
CA GLU A 43 5.54 7.51 -0.58
C GLU A 43 4.74 7.13 -1.84
N LEU A 44 3.74 6.25 -1.72
CA LEU A 44 2.84 5.92 -2.82
C LEU A 44 1.91 7.09 -3.16
N ALA A 45 1.37 7.78 -2.15
CA ALA A 45 0.53 8.96 -2.35
C ALA A 45 1.29 10.09 -3.06
N ASP A 46 2.55 10.34 -2.68
CA ASP A 46 3.41 11.35 -3.29
C ASP A 46 3.71 11.01 -4.76
N ALA A 47 3.97 9.74 -5.06
CA ALA A 47 4.20 9.27 -6.43
C ALA A 47 2.95 9.44 -7.30
N VAL A 48 1.77 9.08 -6.79
CA VAL A 48 0.48 9.27 -7.47
C VAL A 48 0.20 10.75 -7.70
N ALA A 49 0.38 11.60 -6.68
CA ALA A 49 0.18 13.04 -6.80
C ALA A 49 1.09 13.64 -7.88
N THR A 50 2.37 13.24 -7.90
CA THR A 50 3.35 13.67 -8.91
C THR A 50 2.92 13.28 -10.32
N ALA A 51 2.50 12.03 -10.53
CA ALA A 51 2.05 11.54 -11.83
C ALA A 51 0.76 12.22 -12.31
N ASP A 52 -0.15 12.54 -11.38
CA ASP A 52 -1.40 13.26 -11.66
C ASP A 52 -1.20 14.79 -11.83
N GLY A 53 0.01 15.31 -11.61
CA GLY A 53 0.27 16.76 -11.62
C GLY A 53 -0.42 17.53 -10.47
N ARG A 54 -0.72 16.84 -9.37
CA ARG A 54 -1.31 17.40 -8.14
C ARG A 54 -0.22 17.69 -7.10
N PRO A 55 -0.41 18.69 -6.23
CA PRO A 55 0.50 18.88 -5.11
C PRO A 55 0.48 17.65 -4.18
N ALA A 56 1.64 17.30 -3.62
CA ALA A 56 1.73 16.27 -2.59
C ALA A 56 0.99 16.72 -1.33
N GLU A 57 0.20 15.83 -0.75
CA GLU A 57 -0.56 16.06 0.48
C GLU A 57 -0.21 14.98 1.51
N VAL A 58 -0.21 15.38 2.78
CA VAL A 58 0.03 14.44 3.88
C VAL A 58 -1.17 13.51 4.00
N VAL A 59 -0.92 12.20 3.93
CA VAL A 59 -1.94 11.18 4.16
C VAL A 59 -2.41 11.27 5.61
N PRO A 60 -3.71 11.47 5.87
CA PRO A 60 -4.22 11.60 7.22
C PRO A 60 -3.91 10.37 8.09
N ASP A 61 -3.55 10.60 9.35
CA ASP A 61 -3.45 9.53 10.33
C ASP A 61 -4.84 9.10 10.82
N LEU A 62 -5.32 7.97 10.31
CA LEU A 62 -6.59 7.34 10.71
C LEU A 62 -6.40 6.20 11.73
N GLY A 63 -5.20 6.08 12.30
CA GLY A 63 -4.80 5.03 13.22
C GLY A 63 -4.40 3.71 12.55
N PRO A 64 -3.81 2.77 13.32
CA PRO A 64 -3.22 1.53 12.80
C PRO A 64 -4.24 0.59 12.16
N ARG A 65 -5.52 0.70 12.53
CA ARG A 65 -6.58 -0.15 11.98
C ARG A 65 -6.88 0.17 10.52
N ALA A 66 -6.73 1.43 10.10
CA ALA A 66 -7.03 1.90 8.75
C ALA A 66 -5.83 1.82 7.79
N LEU A 67 -4.61 1.62 8.29
CA LEU A 67 -3.40 1.51 7.45
C LEU A 67 -3.48 0.45 6.33
N PRO A 68 -3.98 -0.78 6.53
CA PRO A 68 -4.12 -1.75 5.44
C PRO A 68 -5.12 -1.30 4.37
N ASP A 69 -6.17 -0.57 4.75
CA ASP A 69 -7.13 0.01 3.80
C ASP A 69 -6.50 1.17 3.02
N GLN A 70 -5.75 2.05 3.69
CA GLN A 70 -5.00 3.14 3.03
C GLN A 70 -3.96 2.59 2.05
N LEU A 71 -3.22 1.53 2.43
CA LEU A 71 -2.29 0.84 1.53
C LEU A 71 -3.03 0.24 0.32
N THR A 72 -4.20 -0.35 0.55
CA THR A 72 -5.02 -0.92 -0.53
C THR A 72 -5.41 0.16 -1.53
N VAL A 73 -5.94 1.31 -1.07
CA VAL A 73 -6.30 2.43 -1.96
C VAL A 73 -5.08 2.90 -2.75
N MET A 74 -3.94 3.15 -2.09
CA MET A 74 -2.73 3.62 -2.78
C MET A 74 -2.19 2.61 -3.79
N ALA A 75 -2.28 1.31 -3.52
CA ALA A 75 -1.89 0.28 -4.48
C ALA A 75 -2.78 0.30 -5.74
N TYR A 76 -4.09 0.53 -5.58
CA TYR A 76 -5.01 0.70 -6.71
C TYR A 76 -4.69 1.95 -7.51
N ASP A 77 -4.46 3.09 -6.85
CA ASP A 77 -4.14 4.36 -7.52
C ASP A 77 -2.83 4.26 -8.31
N VAL A 78 -1.81 3.63 -7.73
CA VAL A 78 -0.54 3.33 -8.42
C VAL A 78 -0.76 2.47 -9.66
N CYS A 79 -1.58 1.42 -9.57
CA CYS A 79 -1.87 0.55 -10.72
C CYS A 79 -2.74 1.24 -11.78
N GLN A 80 -3.66 2.11 -11.37
CA GLN A 80 -4.49 2.90 -12.28
C GLN A 80 -3.66 3.87 -13.14
N LEU A 81 -2.53 4.35 -12.61
CA LEU A 81 -1.57 5.21 -13.31
C LEU A 81 -0.40 4.44 -13.95
N ASP A 82 -0.45 3.11 -13.96
CA ASP A 82 0.60 2.22 -14.51
C ASP A 82 1.99 2.41 -13.86
N LEU A 83 2.04 2.84 -12.59
CA LEU A 83 3.28 3.15 -11.86
C LEU A 83 3.85 1.93 -11.10
N GLN A 84 3.15 0.80 -11.07
CA GLN A 84 3.52 -0.36 -10.25
C GLN A 84 4.90 -0.95 -10.61
N GLY A 85 5.30 -0.85 -11.88
CA GLY A 85 6.60 -1.30 -12.36
C GLY A 85 7.73 -0.39 -11.88
N ASP A 86 7.58 0.91 -12.13
CA ASP A 86 8.53 1.94 -11.72
C ASP A 86 8.74 1.97 -10.21
N LEU A 87 7.66 1.80 -9.44
CA LEU A 87 7.69 1.76 -7.99
C LEU A 87 8.04 0.37 -7.42
N SER A 88 8.22 -0.64 -8.26
CA SER A 88 8.46 -2.04 -7.85
C SER A 88 7.45 -2.51 -6.78
N LEU A 89 6.17 -2.17 -6.95
CA LEU A 89 5.16 -2.25 -5.89
C LEU A 89 5.02 -3.67 -5.30
N ALA A 90 4.97 -4.70 -6.14
CA ALA A 90 4.89 -6.09 -5.68
C ALA A 90 6.07 -6.45 -4.75
N ARG A 91 7.28 -6.01 -5.07
CA ARG A 91 8.47 -6.25 -4.24
C ARG A 91 8.38 -5.54 -2.90
N ARG A 92 7.93 -4.28 -2.89
CA ARG A 92 7.74 -3.49 -1.65
C ARG A 92 6.69 -4.12 -0.75
N LEU A 93 5.60 -4.65 -1.31
CA LEU A 93 4.58 -5.40 -0.55
C LEU A 93 5.13 -6.68 0.08
N VAL A 94 6.01 -7.41 -0.63
CA VAL A 94 6.73 -8.56 -0.06
C VAL A 94 7.59 -8.13 1.12
N ASP A 95 8.32 -7.02 0.99
CA ASP A 95 9.22 -6.53 2.04
C ASP A 95 8.45 -6.05 3.27
N VAL A 96 7.32 -5.37 3.08
CA VAL A 96 6.37 -5.08 4.17
C VAL A 96 5.96 -6.36 4.85
N ARG A 97 5.40 -7.33 4.10
CA ARG A 97 4.93 -8.59 4.69
C ARG A 97 6.00 -9.29 5.50
N ARG A 98 7.24 -9.37 5.00
CA ARG A 98 8.37 -9.98 5.70
C ARG A 98 8.75 -9.24 6.98
N SER A 99 8.60 -7.91 7.00
CA SER A 99 8.83 -7.13 8.22
C SER A 99 7.78 -7.39 9.30
N LEU A 100 6.61 -7.94 8.93
CA LEU A 100 5.54 -8.29 9.86
C LEU A 100 5.67 -9.71 10.44
N ASP A 101 6.59 -10.54 9.95
CA ASP A 101 6.79 -11.92 10.41
C ASP A 101 7.53 -11.97 11.76
#